data_AF-A0A931AHW7-F1
#
_entry.id   AF-A0A931AHW7-F1
#
_cell.length_a   1.000
_cell.length_b   1.000
_cell.length_c   1.000
_cell.angle_alpha   90.00
_cell.angle_beta   90.00
_cell.angle_gamma   90.00
#
_symmetry.space_group_name_H-M   'P 1'
#
loop_
_entity.id
_entity.type
_entity.pdbx_description
1 polymer ?
#
loop_
_entity_poly.entity_id
_entity_poly.type
_entity_poly.pdbx_seq_one_letter_code
_entity_poly.pdbx_strand_id
1 'polypeptide(L)'
;MNGLPERLGAEVSESYGDTTIDVAPGRWIELLTYARDDLGCAFFDWLTGVDDPPDGFLVVAHVYNQAAGRRLLLRTRVPREDPHLPSAVGVYRGANWHERETYEMFGVIFDDHPHLVPLLLPDGFEGHPLRKDFVLAARVAKAWPGAKEPGESGHGAPSRRKTLPPGVPADWGPPDA
;
A
#
# COMPACT_ATOMS: atom_id res chain seq x y z
N MET A 1 17.81 -4.98 17.70
CA MET A 1 16.42 -5.21 18.14
C MET A 1 16.48 -6.31 19.20
N ASN A 2 15.73 -6.22 20.29
CA ASN A 2 15.63 -7.34 21.23
C ASN A 2 14.92 -8.49 20.51
N GLY A 3 15.25 -9.75 20.83
CA GLY A 3 14.91 -10.93 20.02
C GLY A 3 13.43 -11.32 19.88
N LEU A 4 12.50 -10.36 20.04
CA LEU A 4 11.06 -10.58 19.88
C LEU A 4 10.66 -10.83 18.42
N PRO A 5 11.20 -10.14 17.38
CA PRO A 5 10.88 -10.47 16.00
C PRO A 5 11.11 -11.95 15.68
N GLU A 6 12.22 -12.54 16.16
CA GLU A 6 12.49 -13.98 16.00
C GLU A 6 11.46 -14.85 16.74
N ARG A 7 11.00 -14.42 17.93
CA ARG A 7 9.96 -15.13 18.71
C ARG A 7 8.57 -15.07 18.09
N LEU A 8 8.27 -14.00 17.34
CA LEU A 8 7.01 -13.85 16.60
C LEU A 8 6.98 -14.66 15.30
N GLY A 9 8.11 -15.28 14.93
CA GLY A 9 8.29 -15.84 13.59
C GLY A 9 8.28 -14.75 12.52
N ALA A 10 8.72 -13.54 12.87
CA ALA A 10 8.72 -12.41 11.97
C ALA A 10 9.86 -12.51 10.95
N GLU A 11 9.58 -12.10 9.71
CA GLU A 11 10.62 -11.86 8.71
C GLU A 11 11.05 -10.39 8.82
N VAL A 12 12.36 -10.16 8.93
CA VAL A 12 12.93 -8.81 9.02
C VAL A 12 13.76 -8.55 7.77
N SER A 13 13.48 -7.43 7.11
CA SER A 13 14.25 -6.97 5.96
C SER A 13 14.64 -5.50 6.10
N GLU A 14 15.72 -5.10 5.44
CA GLU A 14 16.16 -3.71 5.39
C GLU A 14 16.27 -3.25 3.95
N SER A 15 15.76 -2.06 3.66
CA SER A 15 15.86 -1.46 2.33
C SER A 15 15.87 0.06 2.44
N TYR A 16 16.77 0.71 1.72
CA TYR A 16 16.87 2.18 1.64
C TYR A 16 16.91 2.92 3.01
N GLY A 17 17.35 2.23 4.07
CA GLY A 17 17.42 2.79 5.42
C GLY A 17 16.18 2.55 6.29
N ASP A 18 15.18 1.86 5.78
CA ASP A 18 13.99 1.46 6.53
C ASP A 18 14.03 -0.04 6.88
N THR A 19 13.71 -0.35 8.13
CA THR A 19 13.52 -1.73 8.59
C THR A 19 12.06 -2.11 8.41
N THR A 20 11.82 -3.22 7.75
CA THR A 20 10.49 -3.81 7.56
C THR A 20 10.38 -5.10 8.35
N ILE A 21 9.26 -5.29 9.03
CA ILE A 21 8.97 -6.47 9.84
C ILE A 21 7.62 -7.04 9.41
N ASP A 22 7.65 -8.26 8.88
CA ASP A 22 6.46 -9.00 8.46
C ASP A 22 6.08 -10.04 9.51
N VAL A 23 4.80 -10.13 9.85
CA VAL A 23 4.26 -11.15 10.75
C VAL A 23 2.96 -11.74 10.21
N ALA A 24 2.58 -12.91 10.72
CA ALA A 24 1.26 -13.45 10.49
C ALA A 24 0.16 -12.57 11.15
N PRO A 25 -1.08 -12.53 10.62
CA PRO A 25 -2.17 -11.71 11.17
C PRO A 25 -2.40 -11.87 12.67
N GLY A 26 -2.29 -13.10 13.18
CA GLY A 26 -2.47 -13.38 14.61
C GLY A 26 -1.41 -12.77 15.53
N ARG A 27 -0.32 -12.22 14.98
CA ARG A 27 0.76 -11.53 15.71
C ARG A 27 0.77 -10.01 15.47
N TRP A 28 -0.17 -9.49 14.70
CA TRP A 28 -0.24 -8.07 14.32
C TRP A 28 -0.22 -7.13 15.53
N ILE A 29 -1.14 -7.32 16.48
CA ILE A 29 -1.25 -6.47 17.66
C ILE A 29 -0.04 -6.61 18.58
N GLU A 30 0.52 -7.81 18.70
CA GLU A 30 1.72 -8.07 19.49
C GLU A 30 2.92 -7.31 18.93
N LEU A 31 3.11 -7.31 17.61
CA LEU A 31 4.16 -6.57 16.93
C LEU A 31 3.99 -5.05 17.10
N LEU A 32 2.78 -4.52 16.89
CA LEU A 32 2.49 -3.10 17.07
C LEU A 32 2.77 -2.65 18.51
N THR A 33 2.36 -3.46 19.48
CA THR A 33 2.55 -3.17 20.92
C THR A 33 4.02 -3.15 21.27
N TYR A 34 4.79 -4.15 20.81
CA TYR A 34 6.24 -4.18 20.98
C TYR A 34 6.94 -2.98 20.34
N ALA A 35 6.54 -2.59 19.13
CA ALA A 35 7.12 -1.42 18.47
C ALA A 35 6.89 -0.15 19.31
N ARG A 36 5.68 0.03 19.86
CA ARG A 36 5.34 1.15 20.72
C ARG A 36 6.11 1.15 22.04
N ASP A 37 6.03 0.04 22.77
CA ASP A 37 6.40 -0.02 24.19
C ASP A 37 7.90 -0.32 24.39
N ASP A 38 8.47 -1.22 23.60
CA ASP A 38 9.86 -1.66 23.75
C ASP A 38 10.83 -0.93 22.80
N LEU A 39 10.38 -0.64 21.58
CA LEU A 39 11.21 0.09 20.60
C LEU A 39 11.00 1.60 20.66
N GLY A 40 10.04 2.07 21.44
CA GLY A 40 9.74 3.50 21.63
C GLY A 40 9.16 4.17 20.39
N CYS A 41 8.60 3.41 19.44
CA CYS A 41 7.93 3.94 18.25
C CYS A 41 6.55 4.49 18.62
N ALA A 42 6.52 5.57 19.40
CA ALA A 42 5.28 6.18 19.91
C ALA A 42 4.55 7.02 18.85
N PHE A 43 5.23 7.44 17.78
CA PHE A 43 4.61 8.19 16.69
C PHE A 43 4.06 7.23 15.64
N PHE A 44 2.75 7.24 15.47
CA PHE A 44 2.06 6.54 14.40
C PHE A 44 1.88 7.50 13.21
N ASP A 45 2.40 7.12 12.05
CA ASP A 45 2.41 7.98 10.87
C ASP A 45 1.23 7.69 9.94
N TRP A 46 1.14 6.46 9.43
CA TRP A 46 0.05 6.04 8.55
C TRP A 46 -0.13 4.52 8.57
N LEU A 47 -1.31 4.08 8.11
CA LEU A 47 -1.61 2.68 7.78
C LEU A 47 -2.36 2.63 6.44
N THR A 48 -2.04 1.63 5.63
CA THR A 48 -2.70 1.42 4.33
C THR A 48 -2.71 -0.06 3.92
N GLY A 49 -3.42 -0.37 2.84
CA GLY A 49 -3.45 -1.67 2.19
C GLY A 49 -2.65 -1.69 0.88
N VAL A 50 -2.23 -2.87 0.47
CA VAL A 50 -1.72 -3.17 -0.87
C VAL A 50 -2.43 -4.41 -1.38
N ASP A 51 -3.07 -4.32 -2.55
CA ASP A 51 -3.60 -5.49 -3.25
C ASP A 51 -2.44 -6.24 -3.94
N ASP A 52 -2.07 -7.40 -3.40
CA ASP A 52 -0.89 -8.18 -3.79
C ASP A 52 -1.28 -9.61 -4.25
N PRO A 53 -1.89 -9.74 -5.44
CA PRO A 53 -2.34 -11.03 -5.95
C PRO A 53 -1.14 -11.90 -6.37
N PRO A 54 -1.21 -13.23 -6.13
CA PRO A 54 -2.38 -13.98 -5.66
C PRO A 54 -2.54 -14.03 -4.13
N ASP A 55 -1.60 -13.48 -3.37
CA ASP A 55 -1.41 -13.80 -1.96
C ASP A 55 -2.39 -13.09 -1.01
N GLY A 56 -3.02 -11.98 -1.44
CA GLY A 56 -4.09 -11.31 -0.70
C GLY A 56 -3.87 -9.81 -0.56
N PHE A 57 -4.19 -9.25 0.61
CA PHE A 57 -3.92 -7.86 0.93
C PHE A 57 -2.78 -7.76 1.94
N LEU A 58 -1.77 -6.94 1.65
CA LEU A 58 -0.77 -6.56 2.63
C LEU A 58 -1.28 -5.32 3.37
N VAL A 59 -1.44 -5.41 4.69
CA VAL A 59 -1.68 -4.25 5.55
C VAL A 59 -0.34 -3.79 6.09
N VAL A 60 -0.07 -2.50 5.97
CA VAL A 60 1.22 -1.88 6.32
C VAL A 60 0.97 -0.72 7.26
N ALA A 61 1.64 -0.69 8.39
CA ALA A 61 1.71 0.46 9.29
C ALA A 61 3.13 1.02 9.34
N HIS A 62 3.25 2.34 9.26
CA HIS A 62 4.51 3.05 9.46
C HIS A 62 4.52 3.71 10.84
N VAL A 63 5.54 3.38 11.63
CA VAL A 63 5.71 3.89 12.99
C VAL A 63 7.13 4.40 13.20
N TYR A 64 7.26 5.42 14.05
CA TYR A 64 8.52 6.15 14.22
C TYR A 64 8.85 6.37 15.69
N ASN A 65 10.10 6.11 16.04
CA ASN A 65 10.71 6.58 17.28
C ASN A 65 11.43 7.91 16.98
N GLN A 66 10.80 9.01 17.38
CA GLN A 66 11.32 10.36 17.18
C GLN A 66 12.64 10.62 17.92
N ALA A 67 12.81 10.05 19.11
CA ALA A 67 14.01 10.26 19.93
C ALA A 67 15.23 9.52 19.36
N ALA A 68 15.03 8.30 18.84
CA ALA A 68 16.10 7.47 18.29
C ALA A 68 16.27 7.61 16.77
N GLY A 69 15.37 8.36 16.09
CA GLY A 69 15.39 8.50 14.64
C GLY A 69 15.04 7.22 13.87
N ARG A 70 14.39 6.24 14.50
CA ARG A 70 14.13 4.90 13.91
C ARG A 70 12.74 4.80 13.30
N ARG A 71 12.65 4.43 12.02
CA ARG A 71 11.43 4.16 11.27
C ARG A 71 11.25 2.66 11.09
N LEU A 72 10.02 2.17 11.23
CA LEU A 72 9.66 0.79 10.99
C LEU A 72 8.43 0.72 10.08
N LEU A 73 8.49 -0.19 9.11
CA LEU A 73 7.32 -0.67 8.38
C LEU A 73 6.89 -2.00 8.97
N LEU A 74 5.72 -2.04 9.58
CA LEU A 74 5.15 -3.23 10.19
C LEU A 74 4.08 -3.77 9.25
N ARG A 75 4.20 -5.02 8.82
CA ARG A 75 3.38 -5.59 7.77
C ARG A 75 2.74 -6.90 8.19
N THR A 76 1.55 -7.14 7.67
CA THR A 76 0.86 -8.42 7.78
C THR A 76 0.05 -8.66 6.52
N ARG A 77 -0.09 -9.92 6.14
CA ARG A 77 -0.88 -10.31 4.95
C ARG A 77 -2.16 -10.99 5.38
N VAL A 78 -3.30 -10.47 4.89
CA VAL A 78 -4.63 -11.05 5.11
C VAL A 78 -5.16 -11.67 3.82
N PRO A 79 -5.92 -12.78 3.92
CA PRO A 79 -6.44 -13.47 2.73
C PRO A 79 -7.47 -12.59 2.00
N ARG A 80 -7.55 -12.71 0.67
CA ARG A 80 -8.46 -11.91 -0.15
C ARG A 80 -9.94 -12.23 0.11
N GLU A 81 -10.24 -13.51 0.30
CA GLU A 81 -11.62 -14.02 0.43
C GLU A 81 -12.27 -13.61 1.76
N ASP A 82 -11.47 -13.50 2.82
CA ASP A 82 -11.91 -13.17 4.18
C ASP A 82 -10.91 -12.19 4.85
N PRO A 83 -10.83 -10.93 4.38
CA PRO A 83 -9.75 -10.01 4.73
C PRO A 83 -9.97 -9.36 6.11
N HIS A 84 -9.89 -10.16 7.17
CA HIS A 84 -10.02 -9.71 8.55
C HIS A 84 -8.67 -9.48 9.24
N LEU A 85 -8.61 -8.45 10.09
CA LEU A 85 -7.46 -8.15 10.92
C LEU A 85 -7.89 -7.46 12.23
N PRO A 86 -7.30 -7.76 13.40
CA PRO A 86 -7.60 -7.00 14.61
C PRO A 86 -7.23 -5.52 14.48
N SER A 87 -8.09 -4.62 14.99
CA SER A 87 -7.85 -3.17 14.95
C SER A 87 -6.64 -2.74 15.80
N ALA A 88 -5.78 -1.93 15.20
CA ALA A 88 -4.64 -1.26 15.82
C ALA A 88 -5.05 -0.08 16.71
N VAL A 89 -6.32 0.36 16.72
CA VAL A 89 -6.78 1.55 17.48
C VAL A 89 -6.47 1.44 18.98
N GLY A 90 -6.52 0.24 19.53
CA GLY A 90 -6.17 -0.01 20.93
C GLY A 90 -4.69 0.21 21.24
N VAL A 91 -3.81 0.09 20.24
CA VAL A 91 -2.37 0.34 20.35
C VAL A 91 -2.05 1.79 19.98
N TYR A 92 -2.53 2.24 18.84
CA TYR A 92 -2.31 3.55 18.28
C TYR A 92 -3.63 4.22 17.94
N ARG A 93 -4.00 5.25 18.70
CA ARG A 93 -5.26 6.01 18.47
C ARG A 93 -5.33 6.64 17.08
N GLY A 94 -4.18 6.97 16.49
CA GLY A 94 -4.07 7.50 15.13
C GLY A 94 -4.56 6.53 14.04
N ALA A 95 -4.54 5.21 14.31
CA ALA A 95 -4.97 4.20 13.34
C ALA A 95 -6.45 4.32 12.94
N ASN A 96 -7.29 4.97 13.74
CA ASN A 96 -8.75 5.00 13.53
C ASN A 96 -9.16 5.51 12.14
N TRP A 97 -8.53 6.58 11.66
CA TRP A 97 -8.86 7.14 10.33
C TRP A 97 -8.30 6.26 9.21
N HIS A 98 -7.07 5.78 9.38
CA HIS A 98 -6.38 4.96 8.38
C HIS A 98 -7.02 3.57 8.20
N GLU A 99 -7.54 2.96 9.27
CA GLU A 99 -8.25 1.69 9.19
C GLU A 99 -9.60 1.86 8.47
N ARG A 100 -10.30 2.98 8.68
CA ARG A 100 -11.53 3.30 7.92
C ARG A 100 -11.25 3.54 6.45
N GLU A 101 -10.20 4.30 6.12
CA GLU A 101 -9.76 4.49 4.74
C GLU A 101 -9.39 3.14 4.10
N THR A 102 -8.62 2.30 4.79
CA THR A 102 -8.19 1.00 4.27
C THR A 102 -9.38 0.03 4.09
N TYR A 103 -10.33 0.06 5.02
CA TYR A 103 -11.59 -0.66 4.90
C TYR A 103 -12.38 -0.22 3.67
N GLU A 104 -12.52 1.08 3.45
CA GLU A 104 -13.28 1.59 2.31
C GLU A 104 -12.58 1.33 0.97
N MET A 105 -11.27 1.54 0.91
CA MET A 105 -10.47 1.45 -0.32
C MET A 105 -10.13 0.02 -0.75
N PHE A 106 -9.89 -0.88 0.21
CA PHE A 106 -9.44 -2.26 -0.01
C PHE A 106 -10.39 -3.31 0.55
N GLY A 107 -11.39 -2.94 1.35
CA GLY A 107 -12.34 -3.88 1.96
C GLY A 107 -11.74 -4.78 3.02
N VAL A 108 -10.65 -4.35 3.67
CA VAL A 108 -10.09 -5.04 4.84
C VAL A 108 -10.92 -4.70 6.06
N ILE A 109 -11.44 -5.71 6.76
CA ILE A 109 -12.29 -5.55 7.94
C ILE A 109 -11.40 -5.54 9.18
N PHE A 110 -11.48 -4.46 9.96
CA PHE A 110 -10.74 -4.32 11.21
C PHE A 110 -11.62 -4.71 12.40
N ASP A 111 -11.37 -5.90 12.96
CA ASP A 111 -12.14 -6.44 14.08
C ASP A 111 -11.98 -5.56 15.33
N ASP A 112 -13.07 -5.41 16.09
CA ASP A 112 -13.18 -4.57 17.29
C ASP A 112 -12.89 -3.06 17.06
N HIS A 113 -12.87 -2.59 15.81
CA HIS A 113 -12.73 -1.17 15.52
C HIS A 113 -13.97 -0.38 16.00
N PRO A 114 -13.81 0.72 16.76
CA PRO A 114 -14.93 1.36 17.46
C PRO A 114 -15.95 2.06 16.54
N HIS A 115 -15.59 2.33 15.29
CA HIS A 115 -16.44 3.05 14.33
C HIS A 115 -16.02 2.75 12.88
N LEU A 116 -16.10 1.48 12.47
CA LEU A 116 -15.67 1.05 11.13
C LEU A 116 -16.77 1.32 10.10
N VAL A 117 -16.77 2.52 9.57
CA VAL A 117 -17.68 2.96 8.49
C VAL A 117 -16.90 3.72 7.42
N PRO A 118 -17.41 3.78 6.18
CA PRO A 118 -16.82 4.57 5.09
C PRO A 118 -16.44 6.01 5.51
N LEU A 119 -15.45 6.59 4.85
CA LEU A 119 -14.82 7.84 5.27
C LEU A 119 -14.65 8.86 4.13
N LEU A 120 -14.26 8.42 2.93
CA LEU A 120 -13.78 9.26 1.83
C LEU A 120 -14.71 9.25 0.61
N LEU A 121 -15.37 8.13 0.32
CA LEU A 121 -16.17 7.99 -0.90
C LEU A 121 -17.54 8.64 -0.75
N PRO A 122 -18.16 9.07 -1.86
CA PRO A 122 -19.53 9.54 -1.85
C PRO A 122 -20.50 8.48 -1.33
N ASP A 123 -21.57 8.93 -0.69
CA ASP A 123 -22.65 8.05 -0.24
C ASP A 123 -23.19 7.20 -1.40
N GLY A 124 -23.30 5.89 -1.17
CA GLY A 124 -23.78 4.94 -2.17
C GLY A 124 -22.73 4.48 -3.18
N PHE A 125 -21.43 4.81 -2.99
CA PHE A 125 -20.37 4.19 -3.79
C PHE A 125 -20.31 2.69 -3.56
N GLU A 126 -20.30 1.91 -4.65
CA GLU A 126 -20.22 0.45 -4.61
C GLU A 126 -18.81 -0.04 -4.94
N GLY A 127 -18.23 -0.86 -4.06
CA GLY A 127 -16.94 -1.53 -4.25
C GLY A 127 -15.75 -0.83 -3.61
N HIS A 128 -14.55 -1.29 -3.97
CA HIS A 128 -13.28 -0.93 -3.33
C HIS A 128 -12.27 -0.47 -4.40
N PRO A 129 -12.14 0.85 -4.63
CA PRO A 129 -11.50 1.38 -5.84
C PRO A 129 -10.01 1.11 -5.96
N LEU A 130 -9.31 0.79 -4.86
CA LEU A 130 -7.88 0.47 -4.88
C LEU A 130 -7.59 -1.03 -5.03
N ARG A 131 -8.63 -1.88 -5.15
CA ARG A 131 -8.43 -3.27 -5.55
C ARG A 131 -8.10 -3.36 -7.04
N LYS A 132 -7.18 -4.25 -7.40
CA LYS A 132 -6.71 -4.47 -8.77
C LYS A 132 -7.78 -5.06 -9.71
N ASP A 133 -8.79 -5.72 -9.15
CA ASP A 133 -9.96 -6.25 -9.88
C ASP A 133 -11.10 -5.23 -10.04
N PHE A 134 -11.01 -4.06 -9.40
CA PHE A 134 -12.02 -3.02 -9.54
C PHE A 134 -11.93 -2.36 -10.92
N VAL A 135 -13.03 -2.39 -11.67
CA VAL A 135 -13.10 -1.78 -13.01
C VAL A 135 -13.29 -0.28 -12.88
N LEU A 136 -12.23 0.47 -13.18
CA LEU A 136 -12.31 1.94 -13.24
C LEU A 136 -13.23 2.37 -14.40
N ALA A 137 -14.26 3.16 -14.10
CA ALA A 137 -15.17 3.71 -15.11
C ALA A 137 -14.43 4.47 -16.24
N ALA A 138 -13.29 5.10 -15.94
CA ALA A 138 -12.43 5.75 -16.93
C ALA A 138 -11.89 4.78 -18.00
N ARG A 139 -11.65 3.50 -17.68
CA ARG A 139 -11.23 2.46 -18.64
C ARG A 139 -12.35 2.05 -19.58
N VAL A 140 -13.61 2.26 -19.19
CA VAL A 140 -14.79 1.96 -20.00
C VAL A 140 -15.12 3.14 -20.91
N ALA A 141 -14.93 4.38 -20.43
CA ALA A 141 -15.35 5.59 -21.14
C ALA A 141 -14.36 6.08 -22.20
N LYS A 142 -13.07 5.70 -22.15
CA LYS A 142 -12.05 6.28 -23.04
C LYS A 142 -11.01 5.27 -23.49
N ALA A 143 -11.00 4.95 -24.78
CA ALA A 143 -9.92 4.17 -25.37
C ALA A 143 -8.59 4.92 -25.22
N TRP A 144 -7.56 4.21 -24.77
CA TRP A 144 -6.19 4.73 -24.69
C TRP A 144 -5.74 5.24 -26.08
N PRO A 145 -5.07 6.42 -26.18
CA PRO A 145 -4.45 7.21 -25.12
C PRO A 145 -5.35 8.31 -24.53
N GLY A 146 -6.64 8.35 -24.87
CA GLY A 146 -7.61 9.27 -24.28
C GLY A 146 -7.29 10.75 -24.43
N ALA A 147 -7.63 11.35 -25.58
CA ALA A 147 -7.51 12.79 -25.85
C ALA A 147 -8.19 13.63 -24.75
N LYS A 148 -7.49 14.55 -24.07
CA LYS A 148 -7.96 15.10 -22.78
C LYS A 148 -9.22 15.97 -22.91
N GLU A 149 -9.51 16.60 -24.05
CA GLU A 149 -10.73 17.41 -24.25
C GLU A 149 -11.30 17.37 -25.71
N PRO A 150 -12.59 17.69 -25.93
CA PRO A 150 -13.18 17.83 -27.28
C PRO A 150 -12.52 18.99 -28.04
N GLY A 151 -11.62 18.66 -28.97
CA GLY A 151 -10.85 19.64 -29.75
C GLY A 151 -9.34 19.40 -29.75
N GLU A 152 -8.81 18.51 -28.89
CA GLU A 152 -7.42 18.05 -28.95
C GLU A 152 -7.24 16.95 -30.01
N SER A 153 -7.61 17.24 -31.26
CA SER A 153 -7.23 16.44 -32.42
C SER A 153 -6.41 17.33 -33.33
N GLY A 154 -5.08 17.25 -33.27
CA GLY A 154 -4.27 18.04 -34.20
C GLY A 154 -2.76 17.97 -34.12
N HIS A 155 -2.15 17.47 -33.05
CA HIS A 155 -0.69 17.41 -32.98
C HIS A 155 -0.23 16.05 -32.46
N GLY A 156 0.12 15.16 -33.39
CA GLY A 156 0.98 14.02 -33.06
C GLY A 156 2.23 14.55 -32.35
N ALA A 157 2.63 13.90 -31.26
CA ALA A 157 3.86 14.23 -30.57
C ALA A 157 5.00 14.31 -31.62
N PRO A 158 5.84 15.37 -31.62
CA PRO A 158 6.95 15.41 -32.54
C PRO A 158 7.77 14.14 -32.32
N SER A 159 8.02 13.40 -33.40
CA SER A 159 8.87 12.21 -33.40
C SER A 159 10.11 12.53 -32.57
N ARG A 160 10.23 11.90 -31.39
CA ARG A 160 11.42 12.05 -30.57
C ARG A 160 12.52 11.36 -31.37
N ARG A 161 13.36 12.15 -32.04
CA ARG A 161 14.52 11.63 -32.77
C ARG A 161 15.28 10.75 -31.77
N LYS A 162 15.27 9.43 -31.99
CA LYS A 162 16.01 8.47 -31.17
C LYS A 162 17.50 8.80 -31.35
N THR A 163 18.06 9.62 -30.48
CA THR A 163 19.51 9.77 -30.40
C THR A 163 20.06 8.46 -29.85
N LEU A 164 20.71 7.68 -30.71
CA LEU A 164 21.48 6.51 -30.29
C LEU A 164 22.61 6.98 -29.34
N PRO A 165 22.84 6.29 -28.22
CA PRO A 165 24.01 6.53 -27.38
C PRO A 165 25.31 6.38 -28.18
N PRO A 166 26.38 7.11 -27.83
CA PRO A 166 27.68 6.97 -28.49
C PRO A 166 28.16 5.51 -28.48
N GLY A 167 28.42 4.93 -29.67
CA GLY A 167 28.95 3.57 -29.82
C GLY A 167 27.93 2.49 -30.19
N VAL A 168 26.64 2.82 -30.34
CA VAL A 168 25.61 1.86 -30.78
C VAL A 168 25.47 1.89 -32.33
N PRO A 169 25.67 0.75 -33.03
CA PRO A 169 25.42 0.66 -34.47
C PRO A 169 23.97 0.97 -34.84
N ALA A 170 23.76 1.59 -36.02
CA ALA A 170 22.44 2.07 -36.44
C ALA A 170 21.42 0.94 -36.71
N ASP A 171 21.90 -0.27 -36.91
CA ASP A 171 21.18 -1.51 -37.20
C ASP A 171 21.00 -2.41 -35.97
N TRP A 172 21.40 -1.93 -34.79
CA TRP A 172 21.28 -2.71 -33.55
C TRP A 172 19.84 -2.66 -33.02
N GLY A 173 19.08 -3.71 -33.31
CA GLY A 173 17.71 -3.92 -32.83
C GLY A 173 16.89 -4.78 -33.80
N PRO A 174 15.73 -5.33 -33.38
CA PRO A 174 14.83 -6.00 -34.30
C PRO A 174 14.33 -4.98 -35.35
N PRO A 175 14.24 -5.35 -36.64
CA PRO A 175 13.62 -4.49 -37.64
C PRO A 175 12.13 -4.31 -37.28
N ASP A 176 11.82 -3.09 -36.85
CA ASP A 176 10.53 -2.43 -36.62
C ASP A 176 9.32 -3.32 -36.23
N ALA A 177 8.90 -3.16 -34.96
CA ALA A 177 7.53 -3.36 -34.48
C ALA A 177 6.85 -2.01 -34.28
#